data_AF-A0A947IMG9-F1
#
_entry.id   AF-A0A947IMG9-F1
#
_cell.length_a   1.000
_cell.length_b   1.000
_cell.length_c   1.000
_cell.angle_alpha   90.00
_cell.angle_beta   90.00
_cell.angle_gamma   90.00
#
_symmetry.space_group_name_H-M   'P 1'
#
loop_
_entity.id
_entity.type
_entity.pdbx_description
1 polymer ?
#
loop_
_entity_poly.entity_id
_entity_poly.type
_entity_poly.pdbx_seq_one_letter_code
_entity_poly.pdbx_strand_id
1 'polypeptide(L)'
;MKKISLLIACVILAACSGKPSDRQIEKLVSEAMLSDGGAETYSISDFEKTNGLAKNEQLYIADVRYQLTFKKGFDELSDQVINAPSDSPFETVGAGFKLMTMRMQFGDFKAGDSITKEDRVQLIKTEQGWRLDNY
;
A
#
# COMPACT_ATOMS: atom_id res chain seq x y z
N MET A 1 47.93 -28.50 -4.39
CA MET A 1 47.53 -27.09 -4.50
C MET A 1 46.06 -27.02 -4.89
N LYS A 2 45.29 -26.20 -4.14
CA LYS A 2 43.92 -25.71 -4.38
C LYS A 2 42.83 -26.72 -4.80
N LYS A 3 42.29 -27.39 -3.78
CA LYS A 3 40.91 -27.91 -3.75
C LYS A 3 39.96 -26.71 -3.56
N ILE A 4 39.53 -26.05 -4.63
CA ILE A 4 38.47 -25.03 -4.61
C ILE A 4 37.39 -25.52 -5.56
N SER A 5 36.57 -26.45 -5.10
CA SER A 5 35.43 -26.94 -5.89
C SER A 5 34.36 -27.51 -4.99
N LEU A 6 33.88 -26.74 -4.00
CA LEU A 6 32.63 -27.07 -3.31
C LEU A 6 32.14 -25.94 -2.40
N LEU A 7 31.72 -24.79 -2.96
CA LEU A 7 31.06 -23.77 -2.12
C LEU A 7 30.11 -22.83 -2.89
N ILE A 8 29.28 -23.37 -3.79
CA ILE A 8 28.21 -22.60 -4.48
C ILE A 8 26.92 -23.45 -4.53
N ALA A 9 26.47 -24.01 -3.40
CA ALA A 9 25.31 -24.91 -3.39
C ALA A 9 24.38 -24.76 -2.18
N CYS A 10 24.31 -23.58 -1.53
CA CYS A 10 23.47 -23.40 -0.33
C CYS A 10 22.55 -22.16 -0.33
N VAL A 11 22.31 -21.49 -1.46
CA VAL A 11 21.42 -20.31 -1.48
C VAL A 11 20.24 -20.52 -2.42
N ILE A 12 19.35 -21.48 -2.12
CA ILE A 12 18.05 -21.56 -2.81
C ILE A 12 16.86 -22.05 -1.95
N LEU A 13 17.02 -22.24 -0.62
CA LEU A 13 15.94 -22.78 0.21
C LEU A 13 14.90 -21.75 0.71
N ALA A 14 14.87 -20.51 0.21
CA ALA A 14 13.96 -19.47 0.73
C ALA A 14 12.76 -19.13 -0.18
N ALA A 15 12.46 -19.91 -1.23
CA ALA A 15 11.43 -19.53 -2.22
C ALA A 15 10.17 -20.42 -2.26
N CYS A 16 10.09 -21.50 -1.49
CA CYS A 16 8.92 -22.40 -1.51
C CYS A 16 8.03 -22.32 -0.26
N SER A 17 7.99 -21.19 0.45
CA SER A 17 6.86 -20.97 1.36
C SER A 17 5.66 -20.57 0.50
N GLY A 18 4.58 -21.36 0.53
CA GLY A 18 3.32 -21.09 -0.19
C GLY A 18 2.56 -19.83 0.26
N LYS A 19 3.23 -18.84 0.85
CA LYS A 19 2.72 -17.57 1.35
C LYS A 19 3.56 -16.40 0.82
N PRO A 20 3.01 -15.18 0.68
CA PRO A 20 3.78 -14.00 0.32
C PRO A 20 4.80 -13.66 1.41
N SER A 21 5.91 -13.04 1.01
CA SER A 21 6.88 -12.47 1.95
C SER A 21 6.36 -11.15 2.51
N ASP A 22 6.82 -10.75 3.69
CA ASP A 22 6.38 -9.51 4.34
C ASP A 22 6.70 -8.28 3.49
N ARG A 23 7.88 -8.26 2.84
CA ARG A 23 8.25 -7.22 1.86
C ARG A 23 7.34 -7.20 0.64
N GLN A 24 6.85 -8.36 0.20
CA GLN A 24 5.92 -8.42 -0.92
C GLN A 24 4.55 -7.87 -0.53
N ILE A 25 4.09 -8.13 0.70
CA ILE A 25 2.85 -7.54 1.23
C ILE A 25 3.01 -6.03 1.34
N GLU A 26 4.10 -5.54 1.96
CA GLU A 26 4.43 -4.12 2.07
C GLU A 26 4.41 -3.42 0.71
N LYS A 27 5.09 -4.01 -0.27
CA LYS A 27 5.13 -3.48 -1.63
C LYS A 27 3.73 -3.38 -2.23
N LEU A 28 2.95 -4.45 -2.21
CA LEU A 28 1.62 -4.47 -2.82
C LEU A 28 0.66 -3.47 -2.15
N VAL A 29 0.66 -3.43 -0.81
CA VAL A 29 -0.17 -2.49 -0.05
C VAL A 29 0.25 -1.05 -0.32
N SER A 30 1.55 -0.78 -0.34
CA SER A 30 2.08 0.55 -0.62
C SER A 30 1.78 0.99 -2.05
N GLU A 31 1.96 0.12 -3.04
CA GLU A 31 1.62 0.41 -4.44
C GLU A 31 0.15 0.76 -4.60
N ALA A 32 -0.75 0.01 -3.96
CA ALA A 32 -2.17 0.27 -4.06
C ALA A 32 -2.57 1.59 -3.36
N MET A 33 -2.03 1.86 -2.17
CA MET A 33 -2.31 3.12 -1.46
C MET A 33 -1.70 4.35 -2.13
N LEU A 34 -0.51 4.23 -2.73
CA LEU A 34 0.16 5.36 -3.37
C LEU A 34 -0.32 5.58 -4.81
N SER A 35 -1.14 4.68 -5.35
CA SER A 35 -1.82 4.83 -6.63
C SER A 35 -2.89 5.93 -6.58
N ASP A 36 -3.41 6.33 -7.74
CA ASP A 36 -4.46 7.35 -7.88
C ASP A 36 -4.22 8.59 -7.00
N GLY A 37 -3.04 9.20 -7.06
CA GLY A 37 -2.74 10.44 -6.32
C GLY A 37 -2.51 10.28 -4.80
N GLY A 38 -2.54 9.07 -4.25
CA GLY A 38 -2.15 8.82 -2.85
C GLY A 38 -0.70 9.25 -2.57
N ALA A 39 0.21 9.01 -3.53
CA ALA A 39 1.60 9.45 -3.44
C ALA A 39 1.79 10.96 -3.27
N GLU A 40 0.89 11.77 -3.82
CA GLU A 40 0.93 13.23 -3.69
C GLU A 40 0.34 13.72 -2.36
N THR A 41 -0.43 12.86 -1.69
CA THR A 41 -1.18 13.20 -0.49
C THR A 41 -0.45 12.78 0.78
N TYR A 42 0.16 11.59 0.79
CA TYR A 42 0.84 11.05 1.96
C TYR A 42 2.06 10.19 1.60
N SER A 43 2.88 9.90 2.61
CA SER A 43 3.89 8.85 2.59
C SER A 43 3.52 7.73 3.55
N ILE A 44 4.01 6.52 3.27
CA ILE A 44 3.84 5.34 4.13
C ILE A 44 5.17 5.08 4.85
N SER A 45 5.13 4.86 6.16
CA SER A 45 6.27 4.42 6.97
C SER A 45 5.87 3.35 7.98
N ASP A 46 6.86 2.78 8.66
CA ASP A 46 6.66 1.86 9.79
C ASP A 46 5.73 0.69 9.49
N PHE A 47 5.87 0.13 8.29
CA PHE A 47 5.05 -0.98 7.84
C PHE A 47 5.42 -2.27 8.58
N GLU A 48 4.40 -2.92 9.15
CA GLU A 48 4.54 -4.20 9.85
C GLU A 48 3.36 -5.11 9.51
N LYS A 49 3.65 -6.38 9.23
CA LYS A 49 2.61 -7.42 9.20
C LYS A 49 2.40 -7.97 10.61
N THR A 50 1.28 -7.63 11.23
CA THR A 50 0.97 -7.98 12.62
C THR A 50 0.43 -9.42 12.74
N ASN A 51 -0.21 -9.95 11.71
CA ASN A 51 -0.71 -11.33 11.69
C ASN A 51 -0.86 -11.86 10.25
N GLY A 52 -1.04 -13.17 10.09
CA GLY A 52 -1.40 -13.73 8.79
C GLY A 52 -1.93 -15.16 8.84
N LEU A 53 -2.82 -15.47 7.89
CA LEU A 53 -3.54 -16.73 7.79
C LEU A 53 -3.52 -17.22 6.34
N ALA A 54 -2.87 -18.37 6.10
CA ALA A 54 -3.03 -19.09 4.85
C ALA A 54 -4.37 -19.84 4.88
N LYS A 55 -5.35 -19.39 4.09
CA LYS A 55 -6.66 -20.06 3.97
C LYS A 55 -6.55 -21.32 3.10
N ASN A 56 -5.75 -21.25 2.04
CA ASN A 56 -5.38 -22.36 1.17
C ASN A 56 -4.11 -21.97 0.37
N GLU A 57 -3.71 -22.78 -0.62
CA GLU A 57 -2.50 -22.52 -1.43
C GLU A 57 -2.59 -21.27 -2.32
N GLN A 58 -3.81 -20.77 -2.57
CA GLN A 58 -4.09 -19.63 -3.43
C GLN A 58 -4.46 -18.36 -2.66
N LEU A 59 -4.92 -18.46 -1.41
CA LEU A 59 -5.45 -17.33 -0.64
C LEU A 59 -4.70 -17.16 0.68
N TYR A 60 -4.13 -15.97 0.86
CA TYR A 60 -3.46 -15.55 2.08
C TYR A 60 -4.11 -14.27 2.62
N ILE A 61 -4.41 -14.24 3.91
CA ILE A 61 -4.92 -13.05 4.59
C ILE A 61 -3.80 -12.51 5.47
N ALA A 62 -3.54 -11.20 5.40
CA ALA A 62 -2.56 -10.52 6.24
C ALA A 62 -3.23 -9.37 7.00
N ASP A 63 -2.95 -9.27 8.29
CA ASP A 63 -3.24 -8.07 9.07
C ASP A 63 -1.96 -7.23 9.08
N VAL A 64 -2.08 -5.96 8.69
CA VAL A 64 -0.95 -5.04 8.51
C VAL A 64 -1.20 -3.76 9.29
N ARG A 65 -0.12 -3.15 9.77
CA ARG A 65 -0.10 -1.85 10.43
C ARG A 65 0.95 -0.98 9.76
N TYR A 66 0.64 0.29 9.54
CA TYR A 66 1.59 1.24 8.98
C TYR A 66 1.21 2.67 9.39
N GLN A 67 2.14 3.60 9.24
CA GLN A 67 1.89 5.03 9.42
C GLN A 67 1.67 5.71 8.07
N LEU A 68 0.65 6.56 8.01
CA LEU A 68 0.49 7.54 6.94
C LEU A 68 0.93 8.89 7.47
N THR A 69 1.81 9.57 6.76
CA THR A 69 2.18 10.97 7.05
C THR A 69 1.71 11.85 5.91
N PHE A 70 0.85 12.81 6.20
CA PHE A 70 0.30 13.71 5.18
C PHE A 70 1.36 14.68 4.68
N LYS A 71 1.50 14.80 3.37
CA LYS A 71 2.43 15.74 2.72
C LYS A 71 1.83 17.14 2.59
N LYS A 72 0.51 17.20 2.45
CA LYS A 72 -0.29 18.41 2.27
C LYS A 72 -1.41 18.45 3.30
N GLY A 73 -1.87 19.64 3.65
CA GLY A 73 -3.06 19.80 4.50
C GLY A 73 -4.35 19.64 3.72
N PHE A 74 -5.46 19.37 4.41
CA PHE A 74 -6.79 19.27 3.80
C PHE A 74 -7.19 20.57 3.09
N ASP A 75 -6.91 21.73 3.69
CA ASP A 75 -7.21 23.04 3.08
C ASP A 75 -6.42 23.23 1.78
N GLU A 76 -5.13 22.87 1.77
CA GLU A 76 -4.28 22.97 0.57
C GLU A 76 -4.78 22.07 -0.57
N LEU A 77 -5.23 20.85 -0.23
CA LEU A 77 -5.81 19.91 -1.20
C LEU A 77 -7.18 20.41 -1.70
N SER A 78 -7.96 21.05 -0.83
CA SER A 78 -9.24 21.67 -1.18
C SER A 78 -9.05 22.82 -2.16
N ASP A 79 -8.09 23.72 -1.88
CA ASP A 79 -7.74 24.82 -2.76
C ASP A 79 -7.22 24.31 -4.12
N GLN A 80 -6.44 23.22 -4.14
CA GLN A 80 -5.98 22.61 -5.39
C GLN A 80 -7.15 22.11 -6.24
N VAL A 81 -8.15 21.46 -5.65
CA VAL A 81 -9.34 20.99 -6.39
C VAL A 81 -10.22 22.15 -6.85
N ILE A 82 -10.41 23.17 -6.03
CA ILE A 82 -11.24 24.34 -6.36
C ILE A 82 -10.63 25.15 -7.51
N ASN A 83 -9.30 25.31 -7.51
CA ASN A 83 -8.59 26.14 -8.49
C ASN A 83 -8.00 25.34 -9.66
N ALA A 84 -8.14 24.01 -9.67
CA ALA A 84 -7.66 23.18 -10.77
C ALA A 84 -8.42 23.49 -12.07
N PRO A 85 -7.70 23.76 -13.19
CA PRO A 85 -8.32 23.72 -14.50
C PRO A 85 -8.93 22.34 -14.75
N SER A 86 -10.15 22.31 -15.27
CA SER A 86 -10.87 21.08 -15.56
C SER A 86 -11.47 21.17 -16.95
N ASP A 87 -11.23 20.15 -17.76
CA ASP A 87 -11.76 20.05 -19.11
C ASP A 87 -13.19 19.47 -19.12
N SER A 88 -13.65 18.93 -17.98
CA SER A 88 -14.96 18.29 -17.86
C SER A 88 -15.58 18.45 -16.45
N PRO A 89 -16.86 18.82 -16.33
CA PRO A 89 -17.56 18.87 -15.05
C PRO A 89 -17.50 17.56 -14.24
N PHE A 90 -17.37 16.42 -14.91
CA PHE A 90 -17.27 15.12 -14.24
C PHE A 90 -15.98 14.95 -13.44
N GLU A 91 -14.85 15.49 -13.93
CA GLU A 91 -13.57 15.42 -13.22
C GLU A 91 -13.60 16.25 -11.95
N THR A 92 -14.17 17.45 -12.01
CA THR A 92 -14.34 18.33 -10.85
C THR A 92 -15.22 17.69 -9.78
N VAL A 93 -16.34 17.06 -10.17
CA VAL A 93 -17.22 16.34 -9.24
C VAL A 93 -16.49 15.15 -8.62
N GLY A 94 -15.74 14.38 -9.41
CA GLY A 94 -14.95 13.25 -8.91
C GLY A 94 -13.89 13.68 -7.89
N ALA A 95 -13.15 14.76 -8.17
CA ALA A 95 -12.16 15.32 -7.26
C ALA A 95 -12.81 15.84 -5.96
N GLY A 96 -13.95 16.52 -6.04
CA GLY A 96 -14.71 16.97 -4.87
C GLY A 96 -15.21 15.81 -4.01
N PHE A 97 -15.70 14.73 -4.62
CA PHE A 97 -16.12 13.53 -3.89
C PHE A 97 -14.94 12.87 -3.19
N LYS A 98 -13.78 12.78 -3.86
CA LYS A 98 -12.54 12.25 -3.26
C LYS A 98 -12.07 13.06 -2.06
N LEU A 99 -12.14 14.39 -2.10
CA LEU A 99 -11.85 15.22 -0.93
C LEU A 99 -12.83 14.94 0.21
N MET A 100 -14.13 14.82 -0.10
CA MET A 100 -15.15 14.53 0.89
C MET A 100 -14.90 13.17 1.59
N THR A 101 -14.61 12.11 0.84
CA THR A 101 -14.32 10.79 1.43
C THR A 101 -13.06 10.82 2.29
N MET A 102 -12.04 11.57 1.86
CA MET A 102 -10.81 11.73 2.63
C MET A 102 -11.05 12.49 3.94
N ARG A 103 -11.87 13.54 3.93
CA ARG A 103 -12.31 14.26 5.15
C ARG A 103 -13.08 13.34 6.09
N MET A 104 -13.95 12.49 5.57
CA MET A 104 -14.68 11.52 6.38
C MET A 104 -13.75 10.48 7.01
N GLN A 105 -12.69 10.09 6.30
CA GLN A 105 -11.75 9.06 6.75
C GLN A 105 -10.72 9.60 7.76
N PHE A 106 -10.25 10.83 7.57
CA PHE A 106 -9.10 11.37 8.31
C PHE A 106 -9.38 12.66 9.07
N GLY A 107 -10.54 13.28 8.86
CA GLY A 107 -10.85 14.61 9.37
C GLY A 107 -10.06 15.71 8.65
N ASP A 108 -9.93 16.84 9.33
CA ASP A 108 -9.18 18.01 8.84
C ASP A 108 -7.71 17.86 9.26
N PHE A 109 -6.91 17.21 8.41
CA PHE A 109 -5.49 16.97 8.65
C PHE A 109 -4.61 18.09 8.09
N LYS A 110 -3.40 18.22 8.64
CA LYS A 110 -2.35 19.15 8.23
C LYS A 110 -1.16 18.40 7.64
N ALA A 111 -0.34 19.11 6.86
CA ALA A 111 0.94 18.59 6.44
C ALA A 111 1.80 18.23 7.66
N GLY A 112 2.37 17.03 7.63
CA GLY A 112 3.15 16.45 8.73
C GLY A 112 2.32 15.66 9.75
N ASP A 113 0.99 15.78 9.75
CA ASP A 113 0.16 14.93 10.60
C ASP A 113 0.37 13.46 10.23
N SER A 114 0.36 12.60 11.25
CA SER A 114 0.50 11.17 11.05
C SER A 114 -0.59 10.38 11.74
N ILE A 115 -1.07 9.36 11.06
CA ILE A 115 -2.08 8.43 11.55
C ILE A 115 -1.56 7.00 11.42
N THR A 116 -1.86 6.17 12.41
CA THR A 116 -1.65 4.73 12.31
C THR A 116 -2.86 4.09 11.67
N LYS A 117 -2.61 3.32 10.61
CA LYS A 117 -3.59 2.49 9.91
C LYS A 117 -3.39 1.04 10.28
N GLU A 118 -4.49 0.32 10.42
CA GLU A 118 -4.53 -1.13 10.53
C GLU A 118 -5.53 -1.67 9.52
N ASP A 119 -5.04 -2.51 8.60
CA ASP A 119 -5.86 -3.09 7.54
C ASP A 119 -5.73 -4.61 7.53
N ARG A 120 -6.83 -5.27 7.14
CA ARG A 120 -6.84 -6.68 6.79
C ARG A 120 -6.91 -6.80 5.28
N VAL A 121 -5.86 -7.36 4.69
CA VAL A 121 -5.73 -7.51 3.23
C VAL A 121 -5.80 -8.97 2.80
N GLN A 122 -6.41 -9.20 1.64
CA GLN A 122 -6.44 -10.52 1.01
C GLN A 122 -5.49 -10.54 -0.17
N LEU A 123 -4.67 -11.58 -0.25
CA LEU A 123 -3.75 -11.80 -1.35
C LEU A 123 -4.11 -13.11 -2.05
N ILE A 124 -4.23 -13.03 -3.38
CA ILE A 124 -4.45 -14.19 -4.23
C ILE A 124 -3.18 -14.51 -5.00
N LYS A 125 -2.80 -15.78 -4.99
CA LYS A 125 -1.71 -16.34 -5.79
C LYS A 125 -2.15 -16.51 -7.23
N THR A 126 -1.36 -15.99 -8.14
CA THR A 126 -1.52 -16.11 -9.60
C THR A 126 -0.24 -16.69 -10.20
N GLU A 127 -0.26 -16.94 -11.51
CA GLU A 127 0.95 -17.35 -12.25
C GLU A 127 2.05 -16.29 -12.23
N GLN A 128 1.70 -15.02 -12.03
CA GLN A 128 2.64 -13.88 -11.99
C GLN A 128 3.09 -13.52 -10.57
N GLY A 129 2.66 -14.27 -9.55
CA GLY A 129 2.97 -14.02 -8.14
C GLY A 129 1.73 -13.70 -7.31
N TRP A 130 1.89 -12.95 -6.23
CA TRP A 130 0.76 -12.53 -5.38
C TRP A 130 0.23 -11.17 -5.85
N ARG A 131 -1.09 -11.00 -5.76
CA ARG A 131 -1.77 -9.72 -5.95
C ARG A 131 -2.74 -9.48 -4.79
N LEU A 132 -3.06 -8.22 -4.52
CA LEU A 132 -4.17 -7.88 -3.63
C LEU A 132 -5.50 -8.25 -4.29
N ASP A 133 -6.44 -8.72 -3.50
CA ASP A 133 -7.82 -8.96 -3.88
C ASP A 133 -8.73 -7.97 -3.15
N ASN A 134 -9.50 -7.20 -3.92
CA ASN A 134 -10.41 -6.14 -3.42
C ASN A 134 -9.73 -5.13 -2.50
N TYR A 135 -8.77 -4.37 -3.03
CA TYR A 135 -8.07 -3.29 -2.33
C TYR A 135 -8.16 -1.99 -3.11
#